data_AF-A0A1C7MCB9-F1
#
_entry.id   AF-A0A1C7MCB9-F1
#
_cell.length_a   1.000
_cell.length_b   1.000
_cell.length_c   1.000
_cell.angle_alpha   90.00
_cell.angle_beta   90.00
_cell.angle_gamma   90.00
#
_symmetry.space_group_name_H-M   'P 1'
#
loop_
_entity.id
_entity.type
_entity.pdbx_description
1 polymer ?
#
loop_
_entity_poly.entity_id
_entity_poly.type
_entity_poly.pdbx_seq_one_letter_code
_entity_poly.pdbx_strand_id
1 'polypeptide(L)'
;MSAAENWTPEIWRWARLRLPTRQVARSLWKESLKQSDKIRAARNVKIRQNGVVYFGEVQYYFRVKPYEHLEAMTLAMVKLYSDPDSVLRDASYGTVLSVTWREENQLAAINVKEIEAVALDRAVQSGHVSHTMKPGERFFVVQKLGLDVTYMAGITESITLHS
;
A
#
# COMPACT_ATOMS: atom_id res chain seq x y z
N MET A 1 -11.70 -36.60 -12.24
CA MET A 1 -12.66 -35.51 -12.50
C MET A 1 -12.21 -34.32 -11.68
N SER A 2 -11.62 -33.30 -12.32
CA SER A 2 -11.00 -32.17 -11.60
C SER A 2 -12.08 -31.19 -11.16
N ALA A 3 -12.02 -30.76 -9.90
CA ALA A 3 -12.96 -29.82 -9.27
C ALA A 3 -12.95 -28.40 -9.88
N ALA A 4 -12.28 -28.20 -11.02
CA ALA A 4 -12.03 -26.89 -11.62
C ALA A 4 -13.08 -26.46 -12.66
N GLU A 5 -13.90 -27.38 -13.17
CA GLU A 5 -14.69 -27.11 -14.39
C GLU A 5 -15.87 -26.14 -14.20
N ASN A 6 -16.30 -25.86 -12.96
CA ASN A 6 -17.45 -24.97 -12.68
C ASN A 6 -17.27 -24.05 -11.45
N TRP A 7 -16.02 -23.74 -11.06
CA TRP A 7 -15.79 -22.87 -9.90
C TRP A 7 -15.86 -21.38 -10.28
N THR A 8 -16.99 -20.74 -9.98
CA THR A 8 -17.22 -19.29 -10.16
C THR A 8 -17.38 -18.59 -8.79
N PRO A 9 -16.29 -18.32 -8.07
CA PRO A 9 -16.38 -17.75 -6.73
C PRO A 9 -16.90 -16.30 -6.77
N GLU A 10 -17.83 -15.99 -5.86
CA GLU A 10 -18.21 -14.60 -5.61
C GLU A 10 -17.15 -13.93 -4.70
N ILE A 11 -16.49 -12.90 -5.21
CA ILE A 11 -15.47 -12.15 -4.48
C ILE A 11 -16.02 -10.78 -4.08
N TRP A 12 -16.16 -10.59 -2.77
CA TRP A 12 -16.43 -9.27 -2.21
C TRP A 12 -15.18 -8.41 -2.26
N ARG A 13 -15.34 -7.18 -2.74
CA ARG A 13 -14.28 -6.17 -2.78
C ARG A 13 -14.58 -5.05 -1.81
N TRP A 14 -13.56 -4.59 -1.08
CA TRP A 14 -13.64 -3.44 -0.19
C TRP A 14 -12.74 -2.31 -0.68
N ALA A 15 -13.12 -1.09 -0.31
CA ALA A 15 -12.50 0.15 -0.77
C ALA A 15 -11.52 0.78 0.21
N ARG A 16 -11.59 0.37 1.48
CA ARG A 16 -10.85 0.99 2.58
C ARG A 16 -10.42 -0.08 3.58
N LEU A 17 -9.25 0.12 4.14
CA LEU A 17 -8.68 -0.67 5.23
C LEU A 17 -8.20 0.30 6.31
N ARG A 18 -8.54 0.02 7.57
CA ARG A 18 -7.98 0.75 8.71
C ARG A 18 -6.75 -0.02 9.19
N LEU A 19 -5.59 0.63 9.11
CA LEU A 19 -4.31 0.06 9.53
C LEU A 19 -4.16 0.14 11.07
N PRO A 20 -3.25 -0.67 11.67
CA PRO A 20 -2.90 -0.55 13.09
C PRO A 20 -2.42 0.85 13.48
N THR A 21 -1.76 1.54 12.54
CA THR A 21 -1.38 2.96 12.62
C THR A 21 -2.59 3.92 12.58
N ARG A 22 -3.83 3.42 12.66
CA ARG A 22 -5.08 4.20 12.53
C ARG A 22 -5.24 4.95 11.20
N GLN A 23 -4.28 4.84 10.28
CA GLN A 23 -4.40 5.36 8.93
C GLN A 23 -5.50 4.60 8.18
N VAL A 24 -6.24 5.30 7.34
CA VAL A 24 -7.22 4.69 6.44
C VAL A 24 -6.58 4.57 5.06
N ALA A 25 -6.07 3.38 4.76
CA ALA A 25 -5.62 3.03 3.43
C ALA A 25 -6.85 2.85 2.52
N ARG A 26 -6.79 3.41 1.31
CA ARG A 26 -7.88 3.42 0.33
C ARG A 26 -7.49 2.59 -0.88
N SER A 27 -8.42 2.40 -1.80
CA SER A 27 -8.16 1.66 -3.04
C SER A 27 -8.47 2.48 -4.28
N LEU A 28 -7.80 2.18 -5.38
CA LEU A 28 -8.03 2.83 -6.67
C LEU A 28 -9.50 2.71 -7.09
N TRP A 29 -10.09 1.52 -6.94
CA TRP A 29 -11.45 1.22 -7.42
C TRP A 29 -12.53 2.24 -7.02
N LYS A 30 -12.52 2.74 -5.78
CA LYS A 30 -13.52 3.74 -5.35
C LYS A 30 -13.01 5.17 -5.37
N GLU A 31 -11.69 5.40 -5.44
CA GLU A 31 -11.17 6.76 -5.58
C GLU A 31 -11.20 7.25 -7.02
N SER A 32 -11.05 6.38 -8.02
CA SER A 32 -11.15 6.75 -9.45
C SER A 32 -12.56 7.23 -9.84
N LEU A 33 -13.58 6.94 -9.03
CA LEU A 33 -14.96 7.37 -9.23
C LEU A 33 -15.24 8.80 -8.71
N LYS A 34 -14.24 9.48 -8.13
CA LYS A 34 -14.37 10.85 -7.60
C LYS A 34 -13.67 11.84 -8.54
N GLN A 35 -14.23 13.04 -8.69
CA GLN A 35 -13.60 14.14 -9.45
C GLN A 35 -12.21 14.47 -8.88
N SER A 36 -11.25 14.69 -9.79
CA SER A 36 -9.82 14.41 -9.63
C SER A 36 -8.97 15.41 -8.83
N ASP A 37 -9.52 16.49 -8.30
CA ASP A 37 -8.63 17.64 -8.04
C ASP A 37 -8.12 17.76 -6.60
N LYS A 38 -8.56 16.88 -5.67
CA LYS A 38 -8.19 16.97 -4.24
C LYS A 38 -7.99 15.63 -3.53
N ILE A 39 -7.71 14.54 -4.24
CA ILE A 39 -7.50 13.25 -3.58
C ILE A 39 -6.07 13.19 -3.05
N ARG A 40 -5.90 13.44 -1.74
CA ARG A 40 -4.72 12.98 -0.98
C ARG A 40 -4.70 11.45 -1.09
N ALA A 41 -3.98 10.92 -2.07
CA ALA A 41 -4.07 9.53 -2.51
C ALA A 41 -3.56 8.57 -1.43
N ALA A 42 -4.44 8.19 -0.50
CA ALA A 42 -4.13 7.23 0.56
C ALA A 42 -4.16 5.77 0.07
N ARG A 43 -3.92 5.55 -1.23
CA ARG A 43 -3.91 4.23 -1.89
C ARG A 43 -2.55 3.60 -1.90
N ASN A 44 -1.53 4.43 -1.79
CA ASN A 44 -0.16 4.00 -1.85
C ASN A 44 0.27 3.55 -0.45
N VAL A 45 0.93 2.40 -0.39
CA VAL A 45 1.22 1.71 0.86
C VAL A 45 2.68 1.27 0.91
N LYS A 46 3.24 1.31 2.11
CA LYS A 46 4.50 0.67 2.47
C LYS A 46 4.18 -0.74 2.95
N ILE A 47 4.83 -1.73 2.34
CA ILE A 47 4.64 -3.15 2.60
C ILE A 47 5.93 -3.71 3.16
N ARG A 48 5.88 -4.49 4.24
CA ARG A 48 7.02 -5.24 4.74
C ARG A 48 6.74 -6.73 4.71
N GLN A 49 7.56 -7.45 3.96
CA GLN A 49 7.50 -8.90 3.85
C GLN A 49 8.89 -9.49 4.04
N ASN A 50 9.04 -10.44 4.96
CA ASN A 50 10.31 -11.12 5.26
C ASN A 50 11.50 -10.15 5.48
N GLY A 51 11.24 -9.03 6.14
CA GLY A 51 12.25 -7.99 6.41
C GLY A 51 12.50 -7.00 5.26
N VAL A 52 12.02 -7.28 4.05
CA VAL A 52 12.17 -6.41 2.88
C VAL A 52 10.99 -5.44 2.78
N VAL A 53 11.28 -4.20 2.40
CA VAL A 53 10.28 -3.14 2.23
C VAL A 53 10.02 -2.89 0.75
N TYR A 54 8.74 -2.86 0.38
CA TYR A 54 8.27 -2.50 -0.96
C TYR A 54 7.19 -1.43 -0.87
N PHE A 55 6.88 -0.83 -2.02
CA PHE A 55 5.80 0.12 -2.16
C PHE A 55 4.85 -0.32 -3.27
N GLY A 56 3.58 0.05 -3.16
CA GLY A 56 2.62 -0.18 -4.23
C GLY A 56 1.33 0.59 -4.04
N GLU A 57 0.52 0.64 -5.09
CA GLU A 57 -0.81 1.21 -5.09
C GLU A 57 -1.87 0.12 -4.91
N VAL A 58 -2.68 0.22 -3.86
CA VAL A 58 -3.79 -0.69 -3.64
C VAL A 58 -4.89 -0.47 -4.69
N GLN A 59 -5.21 -1.52 -5.43
CA GLN A 59 -6.27 -1.54 -6.43
C GLN A 59 -7.64 -1.79 -5.77
N TYR A 60 -7.72 -2.80 -4.91
CA TYR A 60 -8.87 -3.16 -4.09
C TYR A 60 -8.47 -4.13 -2.97
N TYR A 61 -9.29 -4.25 -1.94
CA TYR A 61 -9.17 -5.28 -0.90
C TYR A 61 -10.18 -6.40 -1.14
N PHE A 62 -9.85 -7.62 -0.74
CA PHE A 62 -10.74 -8.77 -0.87
C PHE A 62 -10.46 -9.80 0.25
N ARG A 63 -11.34 -10.79 0.41
CA ARG A 63 -11.22 -11.86 1.40
C ARG A 63 -11.27 -13.19 0.67
N VAL A 64 -10.41 -14.12 1.06
CA VAL A 64 -10.37 -15.47 0.54
C VAL A 64 -10.38 -16.47 1.68
N LYS A 65 -11.13 -17.54 1.51
CA LYS A 65 -11.08 -18.70 2.40
C LYS A 65 -10.54 -19.88 1.57
N PRO A 66 -9.23 -20.17 1.63
CA PRO A 66 -8.60 -21.11 0.70
C PRO A 66 -9.10 -22.55 0.89
N TYR A 67 -9.42 -22.92 2.13
CA TYR A 67 -10.00 -24.22 2.48
C TYR A 67 -11.02 -24.05 3.60
N GLU A 68 -11.98 -24.97 3.69
CA GLU A 68 -13.09 -24.88 4.65
C GLU A 68 -12.65 -24.84 6.11
N HIS A 69 -11.54 -25.51 6.43
CA HIS A 69 -10.97 -25.59 7.78
C HIS A 69 -9.98 -24.46 8.10
N LEU A 70 -9.61 -23.62 7.13
CA LEU A 70 -8.71 -22.49 7.36
C LEU A 70 -9.48 -21.19 7.59
N GLU A 71 -8.88 -20.30 8.37
CA GLU A 71 -9.40 -18.96 8.53
C GLU A 71 -9.39 -18.18 7.22
N ALA A 72 -10.40 -17.34 7.04
CA ALA A 72 -10.45 -16.42 5.91
C ALA A 72 -9.35 -15.36 6.05
N MET A 73 -8.55 -15.19 5.00
CA MET A 73 -7.53 -14.16 4.91
C MET A 73 -8.09 -12.92 4.23
N THR A 74 -7.71 -11.75 4.72
CA THR A 74 -7.94 -10.48 4.03
C THR A 74 -6.69 -10.12 3.25
N LEU A 75 -6.85 -9.85 1.96
CA LEU A 75 -5.78 -9.55 1.02
C LEU A 75 -6.02 -8.18 0.37
N ALA A 76 -4.94 -7.54 -0.05
CA ALA A 76 -4.95 -6.38 -0.93
C ALA A 76 -4.41 -6.79 -2.30
N MET A 77 -5.12 -6.44 -3.37
CA MET A 77 -4.55 -6.45 -4.71
C MET A 77 -3.74 -5.18 -4.88
N VAL A 78 -2.43 -5.32 -5.05
CA VAL A 78 -1.49 -4.19 -5.07
C VAL A 78 -0.76 -4.15 -6.42
N LYS A 79 -0.75 -2.98 -7.04
CA LYS A 79 0.17 -2.68 -8.16
C LYS A 79 1.50 -2.20 -7.60
N LEU A 80 2.55 -3.00 -7.72
CA LEU A 80 3.86 -2.78 -7.14
C LEU A 80 4.66 -1.73 -7.91
N TYR A 81 5.40 -0.92 -7.14
CA TYR A 81 6.46 -0.07 -7.66
C TYR A 81 7.77 -0.87 -7.80
N SER A 82 8.72 -0.29 -8.53
CA SER A 82 10.10 -0.74 -8.60
C SER A 82 10.81 -0.57 -7.25
N ASP A 83 12.01 -1.12 -7.15
CA ASP A 83 12.92 -0.72 -6.08
C ASP A 83 13.28 0.77 -6.22
N PRO A 84 13.59 1.46 -5.11
CA PRO A 84 14.06 2.84 -5.17
C PRO A 84 15.35 2.98 -5.98
N ASP A 85 15.42 4.04 -6.79
CA ASP A 85 16.62 4.46 -7.50
C ASP A 85 17.80 4.61 -6.51
N SER A 86 18.79 3.73 -6.66
CA SER A 86 19.91 3.65 -5.73
C SER A 86 20.76 4.92 -5.74
N VAL A 87 20.94 5.57 -6.90
CA VAL A 87 21.76 6.79 -7.00
C VAL A 87 21.12 7.91 -6.20
N LEU A 88 19.82 8.14 -6.37
CA LEU A 88 19.10 9.18 -5.61
C LEU A 88 19.01 8.84 -4.12
N ARG A 89 18.78 7.58 -3.79
CA ARG A 89 18.72 7.13 -2.40
C ARG A 89 20.07 7.34 -1.71
N ASP A 90 21.16 6.90 -2.33
CA ASP A 90 22.48 6.92 -1.72
C ASP A 90 23.01 8.36 -1.63
N ALA A 91 22.80 9.19 -2.67
CA ALA A 91 23.15 10.61 -2.65
C ALA A 91 22.37 11.43 -1.61
N SER A 92 21.18 10.98 -1.23
CA SER A 92 20.33 11.63 -0.21
C SER A 92 20.38 10.94 1.16
N TYR A 93 21.29 9.99 1.37
CA TYR A 93 21.39 9.19 2.59
C TYR A 93 20.05 8.54 3.01
N GLY A 94 19.28 8.08 2.03
CA GLY A 94 17.99 7.41 2.23
C GLY A 94 16.79 8.35 2.40
N THR A 95 17.00 9.67 2.33
CA THR A 95 15.92 10.66 2.51
C THR A 95 14.97 10.70 1.31
N VAL A 96 15.51 10.54 0.09
CA VAL A 96 14.73 10.59 -1.15
C VAL A 96 14.63 9.17 -1.72
N LEU A 97 13.42 8.63 -1.74
CA LEU A 97 13.12 7.39 -2.44
C LEU A 97 12.33 7.71 -3.70
N SER A 98 12.89 7.32 -4.83
CA SER A 98 12.30 7.54 -6.15
C SER A 98 12.04 6.20 -6.80
N VAL A 99 10.79 5.93 -7.18
CA VAL A 99 10.36 4.65 -7.73
C VAL A 99 9.62 4.86 -9.05
N THR A 100 9.59 3.84 -9.90
CA THR A 100 8.73 3.77 -11.08
C THR A 100 7.73 2.64 -10.90
N TRP A 101 6.82 2.43 -11.86
CA TRP A 101 6.11 1.15 -11.91
C TRP A 101 7.10 0.01 -12.12
N ARG A 102 6.85 -1.14 -11.49
CA ARG A 102 7.59 -2.37 -11.80
C ARG A 102 7.27 -2.78 -13.24
N GLU A 103 8.25 -3.27 -14.00
CA GLU A 103 8.02 -3.71 -15.39
C GLU A 103 7.31 -5.08 -15.41
N GLU A 104 7.77 -6.04 -14.61
CA GLU A 104 7.26 -7.40 -14.50
C GLU A 104 6.52 -7.67 -13.18
N ASN A 105 5.59 -8.63 -13.15
CA ASN A 105 4.86 -9.04 -11.96
C ASN A 105 4.27 -7.84 -11.18
N GLN A 106 3.65 -6.94 -11.93
CA GLN A 106 3.20 -5.65 -11.40
C GLN A 106 2.08 -5.81 -10.37
N LEU A 107 1.29 -6.89 -10.43
CA LEU A 107 0.17 -7.11 -9.53
C LEU A 107 0.49 -8.26 -8.57
N ALA A 108 0.27 -8.02 -7.28
CA ALA A 108 0.43 -9.02 -6.23
C ALA A 108 -0.74 -8.99 -5.24
N ALA A 109 -1.15 -10.17 -4.79
CA ALA A 109 -2.06 -10.32 -3.66
C ALA A 109 -1.24 -10.35 -2.37
N ILE A 110 -1.37 -9.30 -1.56
CA ILE A 110 -0.58 -9.09 -0.34
C ILE A 110 -1.47 -9.28 0.88
N ASN A 111 -0.99 -9.99 1.90
CA ASN A 111 -1.71 -10.08 3.16
C ASN A 111 -1.79 -8.69 3.78
N VAL A 112 -2.99 -8.22 4.14
CA VAL A 112 -3.15 -6.85 4.68
C VAL A 112 -2.35 -6.60 5.95
N LYS A 113 -1.95 -7.66 6.67
CA LYS A 113 -1.06 -7.58 7.85
C LYS A 113 0.37 -7.15 7.50
N GLU A 114 0.78 -7.29 6.23
CA GLU A 114 2.09 -6.85 5.73
C GLU A 114 2.09 -5.36 5.35
N ILE A 115 0.93 -4.70 5.33
CA ILE A 115 0.83 -3.26 5.06
C ILE A 115 1.14 -2.50 6.35
N GLU A 116 2.29 -1.85 6.41
CA GLU A 116 2.72 -1.09 7.59
C GLU A 116 2.04 0.27 7.68
N ALA A 117 1.97 0.98 6.55
CA ALA A 117 1.53 2.37 6.53
C ALA A 117 1.03 2.78 5.14
N VAL A 118 0.20 3.81 5.12
CA VAL A 118 -0.02 4.62 3.92
C VAL A 118 1.24 5.45 3.68
N ALA A 119 1.83 5.30 2.50
CA ALA A 119 3.07 5.96 2.10
C ALA A 119 2.88 6.54 0.69
N LEU A 120 3.56 7.64 0.38
CA LEU A 120 3.42 8.46 -0.84
C LEU A 120 2.31 9.52 -0.73
N ASP A 121 2.72 10.78 -0.78
CA ASP A 121 1.90 11.87 -1.29
C ASP A 121 2.27 12.09 -2.76
N ARG A 122 1.34 12.66 -3.52
CA ARG A 122 1.22 12.67 -4.98
C ARG A 122 2.55 12.76 -5.79
N ALA A 123 2.60 11.96 -6.86
CA ALA A 123 3.60 12.03 -7.93
C ALA A 123 3.82 13.48 -8.40
N VAL A 124 5.05 13.98 -8.26
CA VAL A 124 5.49 15.04 -9.15
C VAL A 124 5.84 14.32 -10.45
N GLN A 125 5.06 14.54 -11.51
CA GLN A 125 5.56 14.30 -12.86
C GLN A 125 6.81 15.16 -12.99
N SER A 126 7.99 14.59 -12.73
CA SER A 126 9.23 15.30 -13.01
C SER A 126 9.33 15.37 -14.52
N GLY A 127 8.97 16.53 -15.09
CA GLY A 127 9.47 16.89 -16.40
C GLY A 127 10.98 16.72 -16.36
N HIS A 128 11.50 15.82 -17.20
CA HIS A 128 12.91 15.72 -17.58
C HIS A 128 14.00 15.70 -16.48
N VAL A 129 13.71 15.38 -15.21
CA VAL A 129 14.78 15.14 -14.22
C VAL A 129 15.16 13.66 -14.25
N SER A 130 15.93 13.31 -15.27
CA SER A 130 16.45 11.96 -15.48
C SER A 130 17.93 11.92 -15.07
N HIS A 131 18.24 11.37 -13.89
CA HIS A 131 19.57 10.84 -13.61
C HIS A 131 19.76 9.42 -14.18
N THR A 132 18.70 8.81 -14.71
CA THR A 132 18.72 7.47 -15.33
C THR A 132 18.23 7.52 -16.77
N MET A 133 18.99 6.94 -17.68
CA MET A 133 18.84 6.94 -19.15
C MET A 133 17.49 6.42 -19.73
N LYS A 134 16.48 6.10 -18.91
CA LYS A 134 15.15 5.64 -19.36
C LYS A 134 14.04 6.66 -19.02
N PRO A 135 13.31 7.18 -20.03
CA PRO A 135 12.09 7.95 -19.80
C PRO A 135 11.01 7.09 -19.15
N GLY A 136 10.41 7.57 -18.05
CA GLY A 136 9.30 6.88 -17.38
C GLY A 136 8.64 7.75 -16.31
N GLU A 137 7.37 7.47 -16.01
CA GLU A 137 6.66 8.12 -14.90
C GLU A 137 7.30 7.69 -13.56
N ARG A 138 7.66 8.68 -12.74
CA ARG A 138 8.43 8.51 -11.51
C ARG A 138 7.65 9.07 -10.32
N PHE A 139 7.77 8.40 -9.19
CA PHE A 139 7.06 8.68 -7.96
C PHE A 139 8.07 8.88 -6.84
N PHE A 140 7.81 9.85 -5.95
CA PHE A 140 8.64 10.11 -4.79
C PHE A 140 7.92 9.69 -3.51
N VAL A 141 8.52 8.81 -2.74
CA VAL A 141 7.92 8.31 -1.50
C VAL A 141 8.02 9.39 -0.44
N VAL A 142 6.86 9.91 -0.04
CA VAL A 142 6.72 10.75 1.15
C VAL A 142 6.10 9.91 2.26
N GLN A 143 6.85 9.69 3.33
CA GLN A 143 6.27 9.17 4.57
C GLN A 143 5.73 10.36 5.36
N LYS A 144 4.47 10.27 5.80
CA LYS A 144 3.92 11.25 6.74
C LYS A 144 4.51 10.98 8.10
N LEU A 145 5.66 11.60 8.38
CA LEU A 145 6.24 11.66 9.72
C LEU A 145 5.24 12.38 10.64
N GLY A 146 4.93 11.77 11.78
CA GLY A 146 3.92 12.28 12.71
C GLY A 146 3.09 11.23 13.44
N LEU A 147 3.35 9.93 13.21
CA LEU A 147 2.60 8.87 13.90
C LEU A 147 3.45 7.81 14.62
N ASP A 148 4.76 7.76 14.37
CA ASP A 148 5.70 6.99 15.20
C ASP A 148 5.86 7.58 16.62
N VAL A 149 5.58 8.88 16.78
CA VAL A 149 5.68 9.58 18.08
C VAL A 149 4.58 9.11 19.05
N THR A 150 3.47 8.55 18.56
CA THR A 150 2.39 8.06 19.42
C THR A 150 2.69 6.68 20.01
N TYR A 151 3.61 5.89 19.42
CA TYR A 151 3.95 4.56 19.96
C TYR A 151 4.86 4.63 21.19
N MET A 152 5.52 5.77 21.45
CA MET A 152 6.34 5.98 22.66
C MET A 152 5.62 6.77 23.77
N ALA A 153 4.49 7.41 23.47
CA ALA A 153 3.63 8.03 24.48
C ALA A 153 2.52 7.04 24.85
N GLY A 154 2.80 6.17 25.82
CA GLY A 154 1.77 5.33 26.44
C GLY A 154 0.66 6.20 27.00
N ILE A 155 -0.47 6.29 26.31
CA ILE A 155 -1.70 6.84 26.88
C ILE A 155 -2.37 5.70 27.62
N THR A 156 -2.20 5.69 28.93
CA THR A 156 -3.03 4.89 29.84
C THR A 156 -4.37 5.59 29.97
N GLU A 157 -5.40 5.13 29.26
CA GLU A 157 -6.78 5.51 29.58
C GLU A 157 -7.34 4.50 30.58
N SER A 158 -7.57 4.96 31.80
CA SER A 158 -8.34 4.23 32.82
C SER A 158 -9.81 4.21 32.43
N ILE A 159 -10.36 3.01 32.19
CA ILE A 159 -11.79 2.80 32.00
C ILE A 159 -12.45 2.85 33.38
N THR A 160 -13.16 3.92 33.69
CA THR A 160 -14.09 3.94 34.82
C THR A 160 -15.41 3.35 34.36
N LEU A 161 -15.72 2.14 34.84
CA LEU A 161 -17.05 1.56 34.71
C LEU A 161 -17.96 2.27 35.72
N HIS A 162 -18.98 2.98 35.24
CA HIS A 162 -20.11 3.37 36.09
C HIS A 162 -21.11 2.21 36.12
N SER A 163 -21.34 1.73 37.34
CA SER A 163 -22.40 0.78 37.74
C SER A 163 -23.79 1.35 37.53
#